data_AF-A0A2D4IES9-F1
#
_entry.id   AF-A0A2D4IES9-F1
#
_cell.length_a   1.000
_cell.length_b   1.000
_cell.length_c   1.000
_cell.angle_alpha   90.00
_cell.angle_beta   90.00
_cell.angle_gamma   90.00
#
_symmetry.space_group_name_H-M   'P 1'
#
loop_
_entity.id
_entity.type
_entity.pdbx_description
1 polymer ?
#
loop_
_entity_poly.entity_id
_entity_poly.type
_entity_poly.pdbx_seq_one_letter_code
_entity_poly.pdbx_strand_id
1 'polypeptide(L)'
;EGADLACITETWLGQEGGVLLSEMCPDGFQVLHQPRLQGRGGGVAIIAQKNLCPRRISAPEIVGCESLLLKLDSKVQLSLLLTYLPPSCIATALPALLEAVA
;
A
#
# COMPACT_ATOMS: atom_id res chain seq x y z
N GLU A 1 23.69 -2.46 2.93
CA GLU A 1 22.42 -3.09 3.38
C GLU A 1 21.32 -2.76 2.39
N GLY A 2 20.33 -3.65 2.23
CA GLY A 2 19.14 -3.43 1.41
C GLY A 2 17.90 -3.19 2.28
N ALA A 3 16.81 -2.70 1.68
CA ALA A 3 15.56 -2.51 2.40
C ALA A 3 14.76 -3.82 2.52
N ASP A 4 14.11 -4.04 3.67
CA ASP A 4 13.19 -5.17 3.87
C ASP A 4 11.77 -4.88 3.35
N LEU A 5 11.44 -3.59 3.20
CA LEU A 5 10.14 -3.06 2.82
C LEU A 5 10.33 -1.87 1.87
N ALA A 6 9.56 -1.84 0.78
CA ALA A 6 9.41 -0.66 -0.08
C ALA A 6 7.92 -0.31 -0.20
N CYS A 7 7.58 0.95 0.09
CA CYS A 7 6.22 1.48 0.00
C CYS A 7 6.16 2.48 -1.15
N ILE A 8 5.29 2.23 -2.11
CA ILE A 8 5.25 2.97 -3.38
C ILE A 8 3.84 3.55 -3.53
N THR A 9 3.76 4.86 -3.71
CA THR A 9 2.54 5.57 -4.13
C THR A 9 2.65 5.92 -5.61
N GLU A 10 1.52 6.26 -6.24
CA GLU A 10 1.48 6.61 -7.67
C GLU A 10 2.08 5.48 -8.51
N THR A 11 1.55 4.27 -8.37
CA THR A 11 2.01 3.10 -9.14
C THR A 11 1.67 3.21 -10.63
N TRP A 12 0.57 3.89 -10.99
CA TRP A 12 0.02 3.97 -12.35
C TRP A 12 -0.37 2.61 -12.95
N LEU A 13 -0.64 1.61 -12.11
CA LEU A 13 -0.97 0.25 -12.54
C LEU A 13 -2.45 -0.05 -12.40
N GLY A 14 -3.00 -0.81 -13.35
CA GLY A 14 -4.38 -1.30 -13.32
C GLY A 14 -4.59 -2.44 -12.33
N GLN A 15 -5.79 -3.04 -12.35
CA GLN A 15 -6.15 -4.17 -11.45
C GLN A 15 -5.23 -5.38 -11.58
N GLU A 16 -4.82 -5.70 -12.80
CA GLU A 16 -3.87 -6.79 -13.07
C GLU A 16 -2.45 -6.47 -12.55
N GLY A 17 -2.22 -5.30 -11.96
CA GLY A 17 -0.89 -4.83 -11.54
C GLY A 17 0.05 -4.52 -12.70
N GLY A 18 -0.39 -4.74 -13.94
CA GLY A 18 0.48 -4.75 -15.12
C GLY A 18 1.52 -5.88 -15.05
N VAL A 19 2.13 -6.20 -16.18
CA VAL A 19 3.20 -7.21 -16.29
C VAL A 19 4.41 -6.91 -15.36
N LEU A 20 4.55 -5.68 -14.84
CA LEU A 20 5.79 -5.23 -14.21
C LEU A 20 5.97 -5.58 -12.72
N LEU A 21 4.97 -5.52 -11.84
CA LEU A 21 5.28 -5.51 -10.39
C LEU A 21 5.52 -6.90 -9.78
N SER A 22 4.64 -7.86 -10.05
CA SER A 22 4.77 -9.21 -9.50
C SER A 22 5.87 -10.01 -10.19
N GLU A 23 6.03 -9.85 -11.51
CA GLU A 23 7.06 -10.55 -12.29
C GLU A 23 8.48 -9.99 -12.03
N MET A 24 8.61 -8.69 -11.73
CA MET A 24 9.91 -8.08 -11.37
C MET A 24 10.19 -8.11 -9.87
N CYS A 25 9.30 -8.71 -9.07
CA CYS A 25 9.48 -8.81 -7.64
C CYS A 25 10.75 -9.63 -7.35
N PRO A 26 11.72 -9.08 -6.58
CA PRO A 26 12.93 -9.83 -6.25
C PRO A 26 12.61 -11.14 -5.52
N ASP A 27 13.46 -12.14 -5.71
CA ASP A 27 13.35 -13.41 -4.98
C ASP A 27 13.31 -13.17 -3.47
N GLY A 28 12.42 -13.91 -2.78
CA GLY A 28 12.20 -13.74 -1.35
C GLY A 28 11.30 -12.55 -0.97
N PHE A 29 10.81 -11.76 -1.93
CA PHE A 29 9.83 -10.69 -1.69
C PHE A 29 8.46 -11.04 -2.26
N GLN A 30 7.43 -10.38 -1.76
CA GLN A 30 6.09 -10.39 -2.34
C GLN A 30 5.56 -8.97 -2.51
N VAL A 31 4.67 -8.79 -3.49
CA VAL A 31 4.02 -7.51 -3.77
C VAL A 31 2.56 -7.56 -3.34
N LEU A 32 2.13 -6.53 -2.61
CA LEU A 32 0.73 -6.27 -2.33
C LEU A 32 0.36 -4.93 -2.99
N HIS A 33 -0.65 -4.95 -3.85
CA HIS A 33 -1.05 -3.81 -4.69
C HIS A 33 -2.51 -3.43 -4.46
N GLN A 34 -2.79 -2.12 -4.56
CA GLN A 34 -4.13 -1.58 -4.69
C GLN A 34 -4.12 -0.54 -5.82
N PRO A 35 -4.76 -0.82 -6.96
CA PRO A 35 -4.87 0.13 -8.06
C PRO A 35 -5.82 1.27 -7.70
N ARG A 36 -5.69 2.38 -8.43
CA ARG A 36 -6.78 3.35 -8.54
C ARG A 36 -7.87 2.78 -9.44
N LEU A 37 -9.10 2.70 -8.91
CA LEU A 37 -10.22 2.13 -9.64
C LEU A 37 -10.82 3.09 -10.68
N GLN A 38 -10.75 4.41 -10.42
CA GLN A 38 -11.35 5.44 -11.26
C GLN A 38 -10.45 6.67 -11.38
N GLY A 39 -10.40 7.27 -12.57
CA GLY A 39 -9.61 8.46 -12.85
C GLY A 39 -8.22 8.14 -13.43
N ARG A 40 -7.30 9.09 -13.34
CA ARG A 40 -5.92 8.98 -13.86
C ARG A 40 -4.92 8.92 -12.70
N GLY A 41 -3.85 8.14 -12.87
CA GLY A 41 -2.77 8.01 -11.89
C GLY A 41 -3.17 7.22 -10.65
N GLY A 42 -2.46 7.44 -9.54
CA GLY A 42 -2.70 6.85 -8.24
C GLY A 42 -2.26 5.40 -8.11
N GLY A 43 -2.90 4.72 -7.15
CA GLY A 43 -2.57 3.36 -6.75
C GLY A 43 -1.35 3.29 -5.83
N VAL A 44 -1.30 2.22 -5.04
CA VAL A 44 -0.28 2.00 -4.01
C VAL A 44 0.19 0.55 -4.03
N ALA A 45 1.46 0.33 -3.69
CA ALA A 45 2.02 -1.01 -3.53
C ALA A 45 2.99 -1.09 -2.34
N ILE A 46 3.01 -2.24 -1.70
CA ILE A 46 4.03 -2.61 -0.71
C ILE A 46 4.77 -3.83 -1.23
N ILE A 47 6.10 -3.73 -1.32
CA ILE A 47 7.00 -4.84 -1.62
C ILE A 47 7.70 -5.21 -0.31
N ALA A 48 7.56 -6.45 0.13
CA ALA A 48 8.01 -6.88 1.45
C ALA A 48 8.73 -8.24 1.41
N GLN A 49 9.79 -8.40 2.20
CA GLN A 49 10.40 -9.71 2.38
C GLN A 49 9.39 -10.70 2.96
N LYS A 50 9.33 -11.90 2.41
CA LYS A 50 8.40 -12.97 2.80
C LYS A 50 8.64 -13.46 4.24
N ASN A 51 9.87 -13.37 4.74
CA ASN A 51 10.23 -13.75 6.11
C ASN A 51 9.58 -12.86 7.19
N LEU A 52 9.07 -11.67 6.82
CA LEU A 52 8.27 -10.80 7.69
C LEU A 52 6.79 -11.22 7.75
N CYS A 53 6.45 -12.33 7.11
CA CYS A 53 5.10 -12.87 6.92
C CYS A 53 4.05 -11.77 6.65
N PRO A 54 4.21 -10.95 5.60
CA PRO A 54 3.33 -9.81 5.38
C PRO A 54 1.91 -10.25 5.05
N ARG A 55 0.93 -9.72 5.78
CA ARG A 55 -0.49 -10.05 5.60
C ARG A 55 -1.33 -8.79 5.39
N ARG A 56 -1.98 -8.69 4.23
CA ARG A 56 -2.97 -7.65 3.98
C ARG A 56 -4.16 -7.83 4.94
N ILE A 57 -4.55 -6.74 5.57
CA ILE A 57 -5.78 -6.65 6.34
C ILE A 57 -6.64 -5.51 5.78
N SER A 58 -7.90 -5.41 6.22
CA SER A 58 -8.80 -4.35 5.77
C SER A 58 -8.22 -2.99 6.10
N ALA A 59 -8.02 -2.17 5.07
CA ALA A 59 -7.60 -0.78 5.23
C ALA A 59 -8.83 0.12 5.46
N PRO A 60 -8.65 1.32 6.05
CA PRO A 60 -9.70 2.33 6.11
C PRO A 60 -10.18 2.72 4.71
N GLU A 61 -11.49 2.73 4.51
CA GLU A 61 -12.09 3.21 3.26
C GLU A 61 -12.23 4.73 3.31
N ILE A 62 -11.29 5.42 2.66
CA ILE A 62 -11.28 6.88 2.58
C ILE A 62 -11.57 7.28 1.13
N VAL A 63 -12.67 8.01 0.94
CA VAL A 63 -13.15 8.39 -0.39
C VAL A 63 -12.07 9.16 -1.16
N GLY A 64 -11.79 8.70 -2.38
CA GLY A 64 -10.81 9.30 -3.28
C GLY A 64 -9.36 8.93 -2.99
N CYS A 65 -9.07 8.13 -1.96
CA CYS A 65 -7.73 7.66 -1.64
C CYS A 65 -7.58 6.18 -1.95
N GLU A 66 -6.34 5.77 -2.23
CA GLU A 66 -5.97 4.36 -2.25
C GLU A 66 -5.13 4.03 -1.03
N SER A 67 -5.49 2.95 -0.33
CA SER A 67 -4.87 2.58 0.95
C SER A 67 -4.59 1.09 1.04
N LEU A 68 -3.44 0.71 1.56
CA LEU A 68 -3.07 -0.66 1.91
C LEU A 68 -2.68 -0.72 3.38
N LEU A 69 -3.29 -1.65 4.12
CA LEU A 69 -2.91 -1.95 5.49
C LEU A 69 -2.27 -3.34 5.55
N LEU A 70 -1.02 -3.37 6.03
CA LEU A 70 -0.21 -4.57 6.11
C LEU A 70 0.12 -4.85 7.57
N LYS A 71 -0.11 -6.09 8.01
CA LYS A 71 0.38 -6.58 9.30
C LYS A 71 1.61 -7.46 9.06
N LEU A 72 2.69 -7.20 9.79
CA LEU A 72 3.92 -7.97 9.74
C LEU A 72 4.00 -8.87 10.97
N ASP A 73 4.47 -10.10 10.78
CA ASP A 73 4.77 -11.00 11.89
C ASP A 73 6.22 -10.73 12.33
N SER A 74 6.35 -9.99 13.42
CA SER A 74 7.64 -9.66 14.00
C SER A 74 7.57 -9.85 15.52
N LYS A 75 8.72 -9.80 16.19
CA LYS A 75 8.77 -9.87 17.67
C LYS A 75 7.93 -8.77 18.34
N VAL A 76 7.67 -7.69 17.61
CA VAL A 76 6.73 -6.63 17.96
C VAL A 76 5.55 -6.67 16.98
N GLN A 77 4.33 -6.41 17.45
CA GLN A 77 3.21 -6.24 16.52
C GLN A 77 3.42 -4.96 15.71
N LEU A 78 3.78 -5.11 14.44
CA LEU A 78 3.99 -4.00 13.51
C LEU A 78 2.92 -4.04 12.42
N SER A 79 2.24 -2.91 12.24
CA SER A 79 1.30 -2.70 11.13
C SER A 79 1.71 -1.44 10.36
N LEU A 80 1.58 -1.48 9.04
CA LEU A 80 1.93 -0.39 8.14
C LEU A 80 0.73 -0.01 7.29
N LEU A 81 0.26 1.23 7.46
CA LEU A 81 -0.76 1.85 6.61
C LEU A 81 -0.05 2.69 5.54
N LEU A 82 -0.18 2.29 4.28
CA LEU A 82 0.25 3.07 3.12
C LEU A 82 -0.96 3.70 2.47
N THR A 83 -0.98 5.02 2.34
CA THR A 83 -2.07 5.75 1.71
C THR A 83 -1.54 6.72 0.68
N TYR A 84 -2.09 6.70 -0.54
CA TYR A 84 -1.96 7.80 -1.47
C TYR A 84 -3.10 8.80 -1.22
N LEU A 85 -2.73 10.03 -0.91
CA LEU A 85 -3.65 11.14 -0.65
C LEU A 85 -3.58 12.13 -1.82
N PRO A 86 -4.57 12.14 -2.73
CA PRO A 86 -4.59 13.11 -3.82
C PRO A 86 -4.72 14.54 -3.26
N PRO A 87 -4.08 15.55 -3.90
CA PRO A 87 -4.17 16.95 -3.47
C PRO A 87 -5.62 17.47 -3.35
N SER A 88 -6.52 17.00 -4.21
CA SER A 88 -7.94 17.37 -4.21
C SER A 88 -8.74 16.85 -3.01
N CYS A 89 -8.21 15.87 -2.28
CA CYS A 89 -8.91 15.19 -1.20
C CYS A 89 -8.38 15.55 0.20
N ILE A 90 -7.31 16.35 0.30
CA ILE A 90 -6.62 16.63 1.58
C ILE A 90 -7.59 17.07 2.68
N ALA A 91 -8.46 18.04 2.39
CA ALA A 91 -9.35 18.62 3.40
C ALA A 91 -10.37 17.61 3.98
N THR A 92 -10.78 16.60 3.21
CA THR A 92 -11.78 15.61 3.64
C THR A 92 -11.14 14.30 4.10
N ALA A 93 -10.06 13.86 3.46
CA ALA A 93 -9.43 12.57 3.69
C ALA A 93 -8.38 12.60 4.81
N LEU A 94 -7.67 13.72 5.02
CA LEU A 94 -6.63 13.80 6.05
C LEU A 94 -7.21 13.61 7.47
N PRO A 95 -8.33 14.25 7.87
CA PRO A 95 -8.92 14.01 9.18
C PRO A 95 -9.31 12.54 9.39
N ALA A 96 -9.98 11.93 8.40
CA ALA A 96 -10.36 10.52 8.45
C ALA A 96 -9.15 9.57 8.55
N LEU A 97 -8.04 9.90 7.88
CA LEU A 97 -6.80 9.16 7.98
C LEU A 97 -6.19 9.24 9.39
N LEU A 98 -6.20 10.43 10.00
CA LEU A 98 -5.67 10.63 11.35
C LEU A 98 -6.53 9.90 12.40
N GLU A 99 -7.85 9.91 12.25
CA GLU A 99 -8.78 9.14 13.10
C GLU A 99 -8.54 7.64 12.98
N ALA A 100 -8.22 7.14 11.78
CA ALA A 100 -7.98 5.72 11.56
C ALA A 100 -6.65 5.20 12.14
N VAL A 101 -5.71 6.10 12.48
CA VAL A 101 -4.40 5.75 13.06
C VAL A 101 -4.40 5.85 14.59
N ALA A 102 -5.33 6.64 15.16
CA ALA A 102 -5.49 6.82 16.61
C ALA A 102 -6.12 5.61 17.30
#